data_AF-A0A1R3IDB0-F1
#
_entry.id   AF-A0A1R3IDB0-F1
#
_cell.length_a   1.000
_cell.length_b   1.000
_cell.length_c   1.000
_cell.angle_alpha   90.00
_cell.angle_beta   90.00
_cell.angle_gamma   90.00
#
_symmetry.space_group_name_H-M   'P 1'
#
loop_
_entity.id
_entity.type
_entity.pdbx_description
1 polymer ?
#
loop_
_entity_poly.entity_id
_entity_poly.type
_entity_poly.pdbx_seq_one_letter_code
_entity_poly.pdbx_strand_id
1 'polypeptide(L)'
;MADGSMRRFRNVIFGCSDNTVRFGCQNTAISGIFGLNKSPDSLSSQFSAMIQSRFSYCLVPFPDAMPRPLVLRFGEDIPLRPRVQTTLFMEVPSRRYMYYRQLLDITVANHRIGFHQGAFSIRGEGEGVS
;
A
#
# COMPACT_ATOMS: atom_id res chain seq x y z
N MET A 1 -11.17 15.54 -7.40
CA MET A 1 -11.39 14.52 -8.44
C MET A 1 -12.80 14.02 -8.15
N ALA A 2 -13.75 14.11 -9.09
CA ALA A 2 -15.15 13.75 -8.82
C ALA A 2 -16.03 13.60 -10.09
N ASP A 3 -15.58 14.06 -11.26
CA ASP A 3 -16.42 14.20 -12.47
C ASP A 3 -16.17 13.13 -13.55
N GLY A 4 -15.33 12.12 -13.26
CA GLY A 4 -14.93 11.10 -14.24
C GLY A 4 -14.06 11.62 -15.39
N SER A 5 -13.56 12.86 -15.31
CA SER A 5 -12.70 13.44 -16.34
C SER A 5 -11.34 12.74 -16.39
N MET A 6 -10.91 12.40 -17.61
CA MET A 6 -9.56 11.88 -17.84
C MET A 6 -8.57 13.05 -17.79
N ARG A 7 -7.59 12.97 -16.89
CA ARG A 7 -6.49 13.94 -16.79
C ARG A 7 -5.19 13.32 -17.27
N ARG A 8 -4.40 14.12 -17.98
CA ARG A 8 -3.06 13.74 -18.44
C ARG A 8 -2.01 14.44 -17.59
N PHE A 9 -1.00 13.69 -17.20
CA PHE A 9 0.14 14.17 -16.44
C PHE A 9 1.37 14.19 -17.33
N ARG A 10 2.18 15.24 -17.22
CA ARG A 10 3.46 15.38 -17.93
C ARG A 10 4.59 15.26 -16.92
N ASN A 11 5.79 14.94 -17.41
CA ASN A 11 7.01 14.85 -16.61
C ASN A 11 6.90 13.83 -15.46
N VAL A 12 6.15 12.76 -15.67
CA VAL A 12 6.05 11.65 -14.72
C VAL A 12 7.31 10.80 -14.87
N ILE A 13 8.00 10.56 -13.76
CA ILE A 13 9.19 9.73 -13.73
C ILE A 13 8.75 8.29 -13.45
N PHE A 14 9.18 7.34 -14.28
CA PHE A 14 8.99 5.91 -14.06
C PHE A 14 10.22 5.14 -14.56
N GLY A 15 10.46 3.97 -14.01
CA GLY A 15 11.57 3.10 -14.41
C GLY A 15 11.23 2.29 -15.67
N CYS A 16 12.26 1.99 -16.46
CA CYS A 16 12.17 1.03 -17.55
C CYS A 16 12.86 -0.28 -17.13
N SER A 17 12.27 -1.42 -17.52
CA SER A 17 12.89 -2.73 -17.36
C SER A 17 12.89 -3.43 -18.71
N ASP A 18 13.98 -4.15 -18.99
CA ASP A 18 14.12 -5.01 -20.17
C ASP A 18 14.32 -6.46 -19.71
N ASN A 19 13.85 -7.41 -20.51
CA ASN A 19 13.99 -8.86 -20.28
C ASN A 19 13.62 -9.31 -18.86
N THR A 20 12.51 -8.79 -18.32
CA THR A 20 12.03 -9.12 -16.96
C THR A 20 11.61 -10.59 -16.88
N VAL A 21 12.49 -11.44 -16.36
CA VAL A 21 12.18 -12.85 -16.05
C VAL A 21 11.56 -12.97 -14.65
N ARG A 22 10.70 -13.97 -14.45
CA ARG A 22 10.08 -14.32 -13.15
C ARG A 22 9.20 -13.24 -12.53
N PHE A 23 8.53 -12.42 -13.34
CA PHE A 23 7.40 -11.64 -12.83
C PHE A 23 6.30 -12.61 -12.37
N GLY A 24 5.87 -12.52 -11.11
CA GLY A 24 5.03 -13.51 -10.42
C GLY A 24 3.60 -13.69 -10.96
N CYS A 25 3.33 -13.21 -12.18
CA CYS A 25 2.03 -13.24 -12.83
C CYS A 25 2.20 -13.81 -14.25
N GLN A 26 2.51 -15.10 -14.33
CA GLN A 26 2.56 -15.82 -15.61
C GLN A 26 1.20 -15.74 -16.30
N ASN A 27 1.19 -15.62 -17.64
CA ASN A 27 -0.02 -15.50 -18.47
C ASN A 27 -0.90 -14.25 -18.26
N THR A 28 -0.33 -13.14 -17.79
CA THR A 28 -1.05 -11.85 -17.69
C THR A 28 -0.35 -10.75 -18.47
N ALA A 29 -1.11 -9.84 -19.09
CA ALA A 29 -0.58 -8.67 -19.78
C ALA A 29 -0.21 -7.57 -18.79
N ILE A 30 0.80 -7.81 -17.95
CA ILE A 30 1.34 -6.81 -17.02
C ILE A 30 2.54 -6.12 -17.67
N SER A 31 2.48 -4.80 -17.77
CA SER A 31 3.54 -3.97 -18.36
C SER A 31 4.43 -3.28 -17.33
N GLY A 32 4.22 -3.52 -16.02
CA GLY A 32 5.05 -2.93 -14.96
C GLY A 32 4.42 -2.97 -13.57
N ILE A 33 5.02 -2.22 -12.65
CA ILE A 33 4.60 -2.10 -11.24
C ILE A 33 4.12 -0.68 -10.96
N PHE A 34 2.95 -0.57 -10.34
CA PHE A 34 2.44 0.71 -9.83
C PHE A 34 2.88 0.93 -8.38
N GLY A 35 3.96 1.68 -8.17
CA GLY A 35 4.53 1.93 -6.84
C GLY A 35 3.71 2.93 -6.01
N LEU A 36 3.31 2.51 -4.80
CA LEU A 36 2.52 3.30 -3.83
C LEU A 36 3.26 3.61 -2.52
N ASN A 37 4.53 3.25 -2.41
CA ASN A 37 5.33 3.44 -1.19
C ASN A 37 5.65 4.95 -0.95
N LYS A 38 6.39 5.27 0.10
CA LYS A 38 6.78 6.67 0.41
C LYS A 38 8.05 7.11 -0.33
N SER A 39 8.54 6.34 -1.31
CA SER A 39 9.75 6.72 -2.05
C SER A 39 9.47 7.94 -2.94
N PRO A 40 10.41 8.91 -3.12
CA PRO A 40 10.17 10.13 -3.89
C PRO A 40 9.76 9.88 -5.35
N ASP A 41 10.23 8.79 -5.93
CA ASP A 41 9.96 8.31 -7.29
C ASP A 41 8.67 7.48 -7.41
N SER A 42 8.02 7.13 -6.30
CA SER A 42 6.69 6.50 -6.36
C SER A 42 5.64 7.47 -6.89
N LEU A 43 4.61 6.95 -7.56
CA LEU A 43 3.52 7.78 -8.09
C LEU A 43 2.72 8.45 -6.98
N SER A 44 2.58 7.79 -5.83
CA SER A 44 1.97 8.38 -4.62
C SER A 44 2.73 9.63 -4.13
N SER A 45 4.07 9.61 -4.17
CA SER A 45 4.89 10.75 -3.76
C SER A 45 4.93 11.84 -4.82
N GLN A 46 5.13 11.48 -6.09
CA GLN A 46 5.15 12.43 -7.21
C GLN A 46 3.86 13.25 -7.31
N PHE A 47 2.71 12.64 -6.99
CA PHE A 47 1.40 13.30 -7.00
C PHE A 47 0.90 13.73 -5.63
N SER A 48 1.72 13.67 -4.59
CA SER A 48 1.35 13.93 -3.18
C SER A 48 0.53 15.21 -2.99
N ALA A 49 0.95 16.33 -3.58
CA ALA A 49 0.23 17.60 -3.49
C ALA A 49 -1.20 17.52 -4.06
N MET A 50 -1.39 16.77 -5.15
CA MET A 50 -2.69 16.63 -5.81
C MET A 50 -3.60 15.63 -5.09
N ILE A 51 -3.03 14.53 -4.60
CA ILE A 51 -3.78 13.47 -3.90
C ILE A 51 -3.82 13.68 -2.39
N GLN A 52 -3.29 14.80 -1.89
CA GLN A 52 -3.09 15.10 -0.47
C GLN A 52 -2.37 13.97 0.29
N SER A 53 -1.43 13.29 -0.36
CA SER A 53 -0.75 12.09 0.15
C SER A 53 -1.70 10.97 0.62
N ARG A 54 -2.90 10.90 0.03
CA ARG A 54 -3.95 9.92 0.41
C ARG A 54 -4.31 9.04 -0.79
N PHE A 55 -4.36 7.74 -0.53
CA PHE A 55 -4.93 6.76 -1.44
C PHE A 55 -5.71 5.71 -0.63
N SER A 56 -6.66 5.03 -1.26
CA SER A 56 -7.37 3.90 -0.68
C SER A 56 -7.53 2.80 -1.72
N TYR A 57 -7.43 1.55 -1.29
CA TYR A 57 -7.61 0.40 -2.14
C TYR A 57 -8.54 -0.62 -1.48
N CYS A 58 -9.28 -1.38 -2.30
CA CYS A 58 -10.09 -2.50 -1.86
C CYS A 58 -9.67 -3.74 -2.64
N LEU A 59 -8.86 -4.59 -2.01
CA LEU A 59 -8.46 -5.89 -2.59
C LEU A 59 -9.63 -6.86 -2.44
N VAL A 60 -9.95 -7.59 -3.51
CA VAL A 60 -10.94 -8.67 -3.48
C VAL A 60 -10.20 -9.96 -3.09
N PRO A 61 -10.71 -10.74 -2.13
CA PRO A 61 -9.96 -11.85 -1.53
C PRO A 61 -9.75 -13.06 -2.46
N PHE A 62 -10.60 -13.23 -3.48
CA PHE A 62 -10.52 -14.37 -4.41
C PHE A 62 -10.78 -13.92 -5.85
N PRO A 63 -10.01 -14.42 -6.84
CA PRO A 63 -10.25 -14.16 -8.26
C PRO A 63 -11.67 -14.57 -8.70
N ASP A 64 -12.17 -15.69 -8.16
CA ASP A 64 -13.45 -16.29 -8.55
C ASP A 64 -14.66 -15.62 -7.87
N ALA A 65 -14.44 -14.71 -6.92
CA ALA A 65 -15.50 -13.94 -6.25
C ALA A 65 -15.91 -12.67 -7.04
N MET A 66 -15.49 -12.54 -8.30
CA MET A 66 -15.75 -11.39 -9.16
C MET A 66 -17.23 -11.26 -9.53
N PRO A 67 -17.81 -10.09 -9.23
CA PRO A 67 -18.07 -9.16 -10.33
C PRO A 67 -17.46 -7.75 -10.16
N ARG A 68 -16.61 -7.50 -9.14
CA ARG A 68 -16.14 -6.13 -8.83
C ARG A 68 -14.63 -5.93 -9.06
N PRO A 69 -14.22 -4.97 -9.91
CA PRO A 69 -12.81 -4.68 -10.15
C PRO A 69 -12.12 -4.19 -8.86
N LEU A 70 -10.81 -4.46 -8.75
CA LEU A 70 -9.93 -3.77 -7.82
C LEU A 70 -10.14 -2.26 -7.97
N VAL A 71 -10.48 -1.57 -6.88
CA VAL A 71 -10.66 -0.12 -6.91
C VAL A 71 -9.57 0.57 -6.11
N LEU A 72 -8.75 1.37 -6.80
CA LEU A 72 -7.79 2.30 -6.23
C LEU A 72 -8.34 3.73 -6.39
N ARG A 73 -8.36 4.51 -5.30
CA ARG A 73 -8.85 5.89 -5.27
C ARG A 73 -7.81 6.80 -4.63
N PHE A 74 -7.78 8.06 -5.05
CA PHE A 74 -6.79 9.04 -4.62
C PHE A 74 -7.44 10.32 -4.09
N GLY A 75 -6.86 10.91 -3.05
CA GLY A 75 -7.29 12.18 -2.48
C GLY A 75 -8.80 12.27 -2.23
N GLU A 76 -9.42 13.27 -2.85
CA GLU A 76 -10.86 13.56 -2.71
C GLU A 76 -11.79 12.49 -3.30
N ASP A 77 -11.29 11.58 -4.15
CA ASP A 77 -12.11 10.45 -4.63
C ASP A 77 -12.38 9.44 -3.51
N ILE A 78 -11.62 9.47 -2.43
CA ILE A 78 -11.76 8.52 -1.32
C ILE A 78 -13.05 8.83 -0.57
N PRO A 79 -14.05 7.92 -0.56
CA PRO A 79 -15.32 8.18 0.09
C PRO A 79 -15.14 8.31 1.60
N LEU A 80 -15.82 9.28 2.19
CA LEU A 80 -15.95 9.39 3.64
C LEU A 80 -16.66 8.13 4.15
N ARG A 81 -16.01 7.42 5.07
CA ARG A 81 -16.58 6.24 5.71
C ARG A 81 -16.67 6.49 7.21
N PRO A 82 -17.87 6.46 7.82
CA PRO A 82 -18.09 6.91 9.20
C PRO A 82 -17.43 6.01 10.27
N ARG A 83 -16.90 4.84 9.91
CA ARG A 83 -16.33 3.85 10.85
C ARG A 83 -14.89 3.47 10.51
N VAL A 84 -14.13 4.36 9.88
CA VAL A 84 -12.70 4.11 9.61
C VAL A 84 -11.93 4.21 10.91
N GLN A 85 -11.23 3.13 11.25
CA GLN A 85 -10.25 3.15 12.33
C GLN A 85 -8.89 3.55 11.77
N THR A 86 -8.19 4.44 12.49
CA THR A 86 -6.90 4.96 12.08
C THR A 86 -5.83 4.62 13.11
N THR A 87 -4.64 4.33 12.63
CA THR A 87 -3.44 4.19 13.45
C THR A 87 -2.31 4.96 12.77
N LEU A 88 -1.33 5.43 13.54
CA LEU A 88 -0.19 6.19 13.03
C LEU A 88 0.78 5.26 12.29
N PHE A 89 1.50 5.82 11.31
CA PHE A 89 2.62 5.09 10.69
C PHE A 89 3.83 5.24 11.59
N MET A 90 4.57 4.16 11.79
CA MET A 90 5.87 4.22 12.43
C MET A 90 6.91 4.70 11.43
N GLU A 91 7.82 5.55 11.88
CA GLU A 91 9.03 5.91 11.13
C GLU A 91 10.15 4.93 11.48
N VAL A 92 10.74 4.36 10.44
CA VAL A 92 11.76 3.30 10.55
C VAL A 92 12.94 3.72 9.69
N PRO A 93 14.02 4.25 10.27
CA PRO A 93 15.10 4.85 9.49
C PRO A 93 15.68 3.92 8.41
N SER A 94 15.88 2.64 8.74
CA SER A 94 16.37 1.62 7.81
C SER A 94 15.39 1.26 6.68
N ARG A 95 14.10 1.61 6.83
CA ARG A 95 13.03 1.25 5.89
C ARG A 95 12.06 2.42 5.65
N ARG A 96 12.61 3.64 5.53
CA ARG A 96 11.89 4.92 5.47
C ARG A 96 10.79 5.04 4.41
N TYR A 97 10.84 4.21 3.36
CA TYR A 97 9.86 4.27 2.28
C TYR A 97 8.65 3.36 2.48
N MET A 98 8.64 2.51 3.51
CA MET A 98 7.54 1.56 3.73
C MET A 98 6.55 2.09 4.77
N TYR A 99 5.33 1.53 4.74
CA TYR A 99 4.27 1.86 5.68
C TYR A 99 4.26 0.87 6.85
N TYR A 100 5.02 1.16 7.91
CA TYR A 100 5.03 0.35 9.14
C TYR A 100 3.95 0.79 10.13
N ARG A 101 3.46 -0.17 10.91
CA ARG A 101 2.49 0.02 12.00
C ARG A 101 3.01 -0.63 13.27
N GLN A 102 2.62 -0.07 14.41
CA GLN A 102 2.88 -0.68 15.70
C GLN A 102 1.81 -1.75 15.96
N LEU A 103 2.23 -3.01 16.01
CA LEU A 103 1.39 -4.10 16.48
C LEU A 103 1.62 -4.29 17.98
N LEU A 104 0.53 -4.25 18.75
CA LEU A 104 0.59 -4.40 20.20
C LEU A 104 0.40 -5.85 20.64
N ASP A 105 -0.56 -6.54 20.03
CA ASP A 105 -0.90 -7.92 20.33
C ASP A 105 -1.85 -8.48 19.27
N ILE A 106 -2.15 -9.77 19.37
CA ILE A 106 -3.13 -10.47 18.53
C ILE A 106 -4.14 -11.14 19.46
N THR A 107 -5.42 -11.07 19.08
CA THR A 107 -6.51 -11.76 19.78
C THR A 107 -7.16 -12.76 18.84
N VAL A 108 -7.33 -14.00 19.30
CA VAL A 108 -7.97 -15.09 18.55
C VAL A 108 -9.12 -15.62 19.40
N ALA A 109 -10.33 -15.65 18.86
CA ALA A 109 -11.53 -16.12 19.58
C ALA A 109 -11.68 -15.50 20.99
N ASN A 110 -11.51 -14.18 21.11
CA ASN A 110 -11.52 -13.41 22.36
C ASN A 110 -10.41 -13.77 23.37
N HIS A 111 -9.42 -14.56 22.97
CA HIS A 111 -8.23 -14.83 23.76
C HIS A 111 -7.04 -14.03 23.23
N ARG A 112 -6.54 -13.10 24.05
CA ARG A 112 -5.34 -12.32 23.75
C ARG A 112 -4.12 -13.22 23.94
N ILE A 113 -3.28 -13.35 22.92
CA ILE A 113 -2.11 -14.24 22.95
C ILE A 113 -1.11 -13.80 24.02
N GLY A 114 -0.94 -12.48 24.21
CA GLY A 114 -0.09 -11.96 25.28
C GLY A 114 1.40 -12.04 24.93
N PHE A 115 1.76 -11.62 23.71
CA PHE A 115 3.17 -11.58 23.29
C PHE A 115 4.01 -10.72 24.25
N HIS A 116 5.25 -11.15 24.48
CA HIS A 116 6.19 -10.41 25.31
C HIS A 116 6.50 -9.02 24.73
N GLN A 117 6.86 -8.07 25.59
CA GLN A 117 7.26 -6.74 25.13
C GLN A 117 8.44 -6.84 24.16
N GLY A 118 8.31 -6.17 23.01
CA GLY A 118 9.33 -6.18 21.97
C GLY A 118 9.24 -7.35 20.99
N ALA A 119 8.25 -8.25 21.12
CA ALA A 119 8.02 -9.32 20.15
C ALA A 119 7.88 -8.78 18.71
N PHE A 120 7.24 -7.62 18.54
CA PHE A 120 7.04 -6.97 17.24
C PHE A 120 8.02 -5.82 16.95
N SER A 121 9.08 -5.67 17.74
CA SER A 121 10.09 -4.62 17.51
C SER A 121 10.83 -4.87 16.20
N ILE A 122 11.01 -3.81 15.42
CA ILE A 122 11.73 -3.88 14.16
C ILE A 122 13.22 -4.02 14.45
N ARG A 123 13.81 -5.15 14.05
CA ARG A 123 15.25 -5.40 14.12
C ARG A 123 15.91 -4.85 12.84
N GLY A 124 17.16 -4.40 12.97
CA GLY A 124 17.89 -3.69 11.91
C GLY A 124 18.11 -4.52 10.64
N GLU A 125 18.09 -5.83 10.76
CA GLU A 125 18.26 -6.79 9.67
C GLU A 125 16.90 -7.31 9.18
N GLY A 126 16.83 -7.70 7.93
CA GLY A 126 15.64 -8.15 7.19
C GLY A 126 14.79 -9.28 7.77
N GLU A 127 15.04 -9.75 8.98
CA GLU A 127 14.41 -10.94 9.54
C GLU A 127 13.12 -10.59 10.27
N GLY A 128 12.07 -11.34 9.93
CA GLY A 128 10.76 -11.23 10.53
C GLY A 128 10.73 -11.51 12.02
N VAL A 129 9.54 -11.35 12.56
CA VAL A 129 9.14 -11.58 13.95
C VAL A 129 9.64 -12.95 14.44
N SER A 130 10.24 -13.00 15.63
CA SER A 130 10.55 -14.26 16.33
C SER A 130 9.28 -15.00 16.73
#